data_AF-A0A7S3NTS3-F1
#
_entry.id   AF-A0A7S3NTS3-F1
#
_cell.length_a   1.000
_cell.length_b   1.000
_cell.length_c   1.000
_cell.angle_alpha   90.00
_cell.angle_beta   90.00
_cell.angle_gamma   90.00
#
_symmetry.space_group_name_H-M   'P 1'
#
loop_
_entity.id
_entity.type
_entity.pdbx_description
1 polymer ?
#
loop_
_entity_poly.entity_id
_entity_poly.type
_entity_poly.pdbx_seq_one_letter_code
_entity_poly.pdbx_strand_id
1 'polypeptide(L)'
;GIMSVVVPRNTPIPTIKKKTFTTVGDGQTTVEFPIHEGERVMCKDNNLLGQFELNGILPAPRGVPEIECTFEIDANGILHVSAEDKATHRKSNIVIKNDAGRLTSEDIQRMLNEAAKFKEEDKKNEERIAARDELRQYIYTTQGTLADPLLSL
;
A
#
# COMPACT_ATOMS: atom_id res chain seq x y z
N GLY A 1 1.39 8.88 0.72
CA GLY A 1 2.33 7.76 0.73
C GLY A 1 2.90 7.54 -0.65
N ILE A 2 3.95 6.73 -0.77
CA ILE A 2 4.37 6.16 -2.05
C ILE A 2 3.34 5.09 -2.46
N MET A 3 3.01 5.04 -3.74
CA MET A 3 2.13 4.06 -4.35
C MET A 3 2.79 2.68 -4.33
N SER A 4 2.12 1.70 -3.71
CA SER A 4 2.55 0.30 -3.71
C SER A 4 1.74 -0.44 -4.76
N VAL A 5 2.29 -0.61 -5.96
CA VAL A 5 1.59 -1.30 -7.06
C VAL A 5 1.42 -2.78 -6.73
N VAL A 6 0.19 -3.28 -6.85
CA VAL A 6 -0.18 -4.70 -6.63
C VAL A 6 -0.63 -5.36 -7.94
N VAL A 7 -1.50 -4.69 -8.69
CA VAL A 7 -1.94 -5.14 -10.02
C VAL A 7 -1.42 -4.14 -11.05
N PRO A 8 -0.41 -4.51 -11.87
CA PRO A 8 0.07 -3.64 -12.93
C PRO A 8 -1.00 -3.40 -14.00
N ARG A 9 -0.93 -2.25 -14.67
CA ARG A 9 -1.77 -1.96 -15.82
C ARG A 9 -1.57 -2.99 -16.95
N ASN A 10 -2.63 -3.19 -17.74
CA ASN A 10 -2.71 -4.17 -18.84
C ASN A 10 -2.53 -5.63 -18.38
N THR A 11 -2.69 -5.91 -17.08
CA THR A 11 -2.80 -7.30 -16.60
C THR A 11 -4.07 -7.93 -17.16
N PRO A 12 -4.01 -9.13 -17.78
CA PRO A 12 -5.19 -9.84 -18.27
C PRO A 12 -6.16 -10.14 -17.13
N ILE A 13 -7.45 -9.84 -17.33
CA ILE A 13 -8.53 -10.17 -16.38
C ILE A 13 -9.31 -11.41 -16.85
N PRO A 14 -9.83 -12.25 -15.95
CA PRO A 14 -9.76 -12.13 -14.49
C PRO A 14 -8.35 -12.42 -13.93
N THR A 15 -7.99 -11.76 -12.82
CA THR A 15 -6.66 -11.92 -12.20
C THR A 15 -6.71 -11.86 -10.68
N ILE A 16 -5.76 -12.52 -10.03
CA ILE A 16 -5.56 -12.49 -8.58
C ILE A 16 -4.10 -12.16 -8.30
N LYS A 17 -3.85 -11.15 -7.47
CA LYS A 17 -2.52 -10.75 -7.01
C LYS A 17 -2.52 -10.64 -5.49
N LYS A 18 -1.40 -11.02 -4.88
CA LYS A 18 -1.21 -10.98 -3.44
C LYS A 18 0.00 -10.13 -3.09
N LYS A 19 -0.09 -9.39 -1.99
CA LYS A 19 1.04 -8.65 -1.42
C LYS A 19 0.92 -8.61 0.09
N THR A 20 2.01 -8.92 0.77
CA THR A 20 2.07 -8.84 2.24
C THR A 20 2.48 -7.44 2.66
N PHE A 21 1.75 -6.90 3.63
CA PHE A 21 1.99 -5.63 4.30
C PHE A 21 2.21 -5.87 5.79
N THR A 22 2.67 -4.85 6.50
CA THR A 22 2.91 -4.90 7.94
C THR A 22 2.50 -3.58 8.60
N THR A 23 2.43 -3.56 9.92
CA THR A 23 2.13 -2.36 10.71
C THR A 23 3.30 -1.38 10.71
N VAL A 24 2.97 -0.09 10.80
CA VAL A 24 3.95 1.01 10.81
C VAL A 24 4.18 1.58 12.21
N GLY A 25 3.32 1.22 13.18
CA GLY A 25 3.42 1.61 14.59
C GLY A 25 3.46 0.41 15.53
N ASP A 26 4.16 0.58 16.65
CA ASP A 26 4.21 -0.42 17.73
C ASP A 26 2.85 -0.53 18.41
N GLY A 27 2.41 -1.77 18.67
CA GLY A 27 1.13 -2.05 19.30
C GLY A 27 -0.08 -1.70 18.44
N GLN A 28 0.10 -1.45 17.13
CA GLN A 28 -0.97 -1.10 16.21
C GLN A 28 -1.96 -2.27 16.06
N THR A 29 -3.22 -2.06 16.44
CA THR A 29 -4.31 -3.05 16.41
C THR A 29 -5.23 -2.94 15.20
N THR A 30 -5.10 -1.84 14.45
CA THR A 30 -5.92 -1.52 13.28
C THR A 30 -5.01 -1.12 12.13
N VAL A 31 -5.20 -1.72 10.96
CA VAL A 31 -4.53 -1.33 9.71
C VAL A 31 -5.56 -0.73 8.78
N GLU A 32 -5.28 0.49 8.33
CA GLU A 32 -6.05 1.18 7.32
C GLU A 32 -5.15 1.53 6.14
N PHE A 33 -5.62 1.28 4.92
CA PHE A 33 -4.92 1.74 3.73
C PHE A 33 -5.89 2.19 2.63
N PRO A 34 -5.57 3.31 1.95
CA PRO A 34 -6.36 3.77 0.82
C PRO A 34 -5.96 3.02 -0.46
N ILE A 35 -6.95 2.58 -1.23
CA ILE A 35 -6.77 1.90 -2.51
C ILE A 35 -6.86 2.95 -3.61
N HIS A 36 -5.85 3.00 -4.46
CA HIS A 36 -5.74 3.98 -5.54
C HIS A 36 -5.62 3.30 -6.91
N GLU A 37 -5.97 4.06 -7.96
CA GLU A 37 -5.81 3.72 -9.37
C GLU A 37 -5.01 4.84 -10.04
N GLY A 38 -3.92 4.48 -10.72
CA GLY A 38 -3.09 5.42 -11.46
C GLY A 38 -1.64 4.95 -11.61
N GLU A 39 -0.85 5.76 -12.32
CA GLU A 39 0.53 5.44 -12.74
C GLU A 39 1.59 6.34 -12.08
N ARG A 40 1.16 7.34 -11.27
CA ARG A 40 2.09 8.22 -10.55
C ARG A 40 2.68 7.51 -9.34
N VAL A 41 3.89 7.90 -8.96
CA VAL A 41 4.59 7.31 -7.81
C VAL A 41 3.95 7.72 -6.48
N MET A 42 3.33 8.90 -6.43
CA MET A 42 2.71 9.42 -5.22
C MET A 42 1.20 9.13 -5.19
N CYS A 43 0.69 8.56 -4.10
CA CYS A 43 -0.74 8.26 -3.97
C CYS A 43 -1.64 9.49 -4.16
N LYS A 44 -1.19 10.67 -3.69
CA LYS A 44 -1.97 11.92 -3.78
C LYS A 44 -2.22 12.39 -5.23
N ASP A 45 -1.41 11.91 -6.17
CA ASP A 45 -1.47 12.28 -7.59
C ASP A 45 -2.19 11.20 -8.41
N ASN A 46 -2.77 10.19 -7.74
CA ASN A 46 -3.56 9.11 -8.32
C ASN A 46 -5.02 9.19 -7.84
N ASN A 47 -5.91 8.44 -8.49
CA ASN A 47 -7.33 8.43 -8.16
C ASN A 47 -7.61 7.52 -6.96
N LEU A 48 -8.27 8.04 -5.93
CA LEU A 48 -8.75 7.22 -4.81
C LEU A 48 -9.95 6.39 -5.25
N LEU A 49 -9.90 5.08 -5.01
CA LEU A 49 -11.00 4.15 -5.27
C LEU A 49 -11.81 3.84 -4.01
N GLY A 50 -11.14 3.80 -2.86
CA GLY A 50 -11.77 3.49 -1.58
C GLY A 50 -10.74 3.38 -0.46
N GLN A 51 -11.23 3.12 0.74
CA GLN A 51 -10.42 2.91 1.93
C GLN A 51 -10.70 1.52 2.50
N PHE A 52 -9.64 0.80 2.81
CA PHE A 52 -9.69 -0.50 3.46
C PHE A 52 -9.35 -0.35 4.93
N GLU A 53 -10.00 -1.14 5.78
CA GLU A 53 -9.74 -1.23 7.21
C GLU A 53 -9.78 -2.69 7.67
N LEU A 54 -8.80 -3.08 8.48
CA LEU A 54 -8.74 -4.35 9.19
C LEU A 54 -8.45 -4.08 10.67
N ASN A 55 -9.37 -4.52 11.53
CA ASN A 55 -9.29 -4.40 12.98
C ASN A 55 -8.93 -5.72 13.65
N GLY A 56 -8.38 -5.61 14.85
CA GLY A 56 -8.15 -6.75 15.75
C GLY A 56 -6.82 -7.46 15.55
N ILE A 57 -5.83 -6.77 14.99
CA ILE A 57 -4.44 -7.22 14.94
C ILE A 57 -3.91 -7.26 16.37
N LEU A 58 -3.17 -8.31 16.72
CA LEU A 58 -2.56 -8.41 18.05
C LEU A 58 -1.50 -7.32 18.22
N PRO A 59 -1.43 -6.64 19.39
CA PRO A 59 -0.37 -5.68 19.67
C PRO A 59 1.00 -6.36 19.56
N ALA A 60 1.81 -5.92 18.60
CA ALA A 60 3.16 -6.39 18.37
C ALA A 60 4.06 -5.21 17.97
N PRO A 61 5.39 -5.36 18.03
CA PRO A 61 6.30 -4.36 17.46
C PRO A 61 5.97 -4.12 15.98
N ARG A 62 6.19 -2.90 15.51
CA ARG A 62 6.04 -2.54 14.09
C ARG A 62 6.85 -3.48 13.22
N GLY A 63 6.35 -3.80 12.03
CA GLY A 63 7.03 -4.72 11.12
C GLY A 63 6.85 -6.21 11.42
N VAL A 64 6.27 -6.58 12.58
CA VAL A 64 6.05 -7.98 12.96
C VAL A 64 4.73 -8.56 12.42
N PRO A 65 3.57 -7.87 12.52
CA PRO A 65 2.33 -8.37 11.95
C PRO A 65 2.45 -8.57 10.42
N GLU A 66 1.98 -9.71 9.93
CA GLU A 66 1.96 -10.03 8.50
C GLU A 66 0.52 -10.01 7.98
N ILE A 67 0.19 -8.97 7.22
CA ILE A 67 -1.13 -8.79 6.62
C ILE A 67 -1.04 -9.18 5.13
N GLU A 68 -1.59 -10.33 4.75
CA GLU A 68 -1.68 -10.74 3.35
C GLU A 68 -2.89 -10.09 2.68
N CYS A 69 -2.65 -9.11 1.82
CA CYS A 69 -3.68 -8.50 0.99
C CYS A 69 -3.80 -9.21 -0.36
N THR A 70 -5.02 -9.61 -0.72
CA THR A 70 -5.37 -10.19 -2.01
C THR A 70 -6.23 -9.22 -2.81
N PHE A 71 -5.80 -8.92 -4.03
CA PHE A 71 -6.47 -8.08 -5.01
C PHE A 71 -6.93 -8.97 -6.15
N GLU A 72 -8.23 -9.13 -6.30
CA GLU A 72 -8.87 -9.92 -7.34
C GLU A 72 -9.67 -8.98 -8.25
N ILE A 73 -9.44 -9.09 -9.56
CA ILE A 73 -10.24 -8.39 -10.57
C ILE A 73 -11.01 -9.46 -11.34
N ASP A 74 -12.34 -9.38 -11.30
CA ASP A 74 -13.22 -10.32 -11.98
C ASP A 74 -13.32 -10.04 -13.50
N ALA A 75 -14.10 -10.86 -14.21
CA ALA A 75 -14.32 -10.69 -15.65
C ALA A 75 -15.07 -9.40 -16.03
N ASN A 76 -15.76 -8.77 -15.08
CA ASN A 76 -16.49 -7.52 -15.25
C ASN A 76 -15.62 -6.29 -14.89
N GLY A 77 -14.39 -6.50 -14.42
CA GLY A 77 -13.52 -5.41 -13.93
C GLY A 77 -13.84 -4.95 -12.51
N ILE A 78 -14.66 -5.68 -11.75
CA ILE A 78 -14.93 -5.40 -10.35
C ILE A 78 -13.72 -5.83 -9.52
N LEU A 79 -13.23 -4.91 -8.69
CA LEU A 79 -12.09 -5.13 -7.82
C LEU A 79 -12.56 -5.61 -6.44
N HIS A 80 -12.17 -6.82 -6.08
CA HIS A 80 -12.32 -7.40 -4.76
C HIS A 80 -10.98 -7.27 -4.03
N VAL A 81 -10.98 -6.53 -2.92
CA VAL A 81 -9.80 -6.43 -2.06
C VAL A 81 -10.12 -7.12 -0.74
N SER A 82 -9.28 -8.07 -0.35
CA SER A 82 -9.34 -8.73 0.95
C SER A 82 -7.99 -8.65 1.62
N ALA A 83 -7.98 -8.63 2.95
CA ALA A 83 -6.75 -8.80 3.72
C ALA A 83 -6.97 -9.78 4.86
N GLU A 84 -5.94 -10.57 5.16
CA GLU A 84 -5.87 -11.51 6.27
C GLU A 84 -4.63 -11.22 7.11
N ASP A 85 -4.82 -11.01 8.42
CA ASP A 85 -3.71 -11.08 9.36
C ASP A 85 -3.36 -12.57 9.59
N LYS A 86 -2.13 -12.96 9.26
CA LYS A 86 -1.70 -14.37 9.37
C LYS A 86 -1.65 -14.89 10.81
N ALA A 87 -1.52 -14.02 11.81
CA ALA A 87 -1.43 -14.44 13.21
C ALA A 87 -2.82 -14.72 13.79
N THR A 88 -3.79 -13.83 13.56
CA THR A 88 -5.15 -13.96 14.12
C THR A 88 -6.15 -14.62 13.18
N HIS A 89 -5.80 -14.82 11.91
CA HIS A 89 -6.70 -15.22 10.83
C HIS A 89 -7.92 -14.30 10.67
N ARG A 90 -7.87 -13.08 11.20
CA ARG A 90 -8.90 -12.08 10.98
C ARG A 90 -8.84 -11.60 9.54
N LYS A 91 -10.02 -11.51 8.93
CA LYS A 91 -10.19 -11.11 7.54
C LYS A 91 -11.12 -9.91 7.46
N SER A 92 -10.83 -9.04 6.52
CA SER A 92 -11.72 -7.97 6.09
C SER A 92 -11.68 -7.91 4.57
N ASN A 93 -12.79 -7.54 3.95
CA ASN A 93 -12.88 -7.40 2.51
C ASN A 93 -13.77 -6.23 2.12
N ILE A 94 -13.45 -5.62 0.99
CA ILE A 94 -14.25 -4.58 0.36
C ILE A 94 -14.37 -4.88 -1.13
N VAL A 95 -15.51 -4.50 -1.71
CA VAL A 95 -15.76 -4.64 -3.14
C VAL A 95 -15.85 -3.24 -3.72
N ILE A 96 -14.95 -2.95 -4.64
CA ILE A 96 -14.90 -1.69 -5.37
C ILE A 96 -15.42 -1.97 -6.77
N LYS A 97 -16.64 -1.50 -7.02
CA LYS A 97 -17.20 -1.52 -8.37
C LYS A 97 -16.48 -0.45 -9.18
N ASN A 98 -15.66 -0.89 -10.12
CA ASN A 98 -15.17 0.00 -11.15
C ASN A 98 -16.33 0.16 -12.15
N ASP A 99 -16.99 1.32 -12.15
CA ASP A 99 -17.96 1.61 -13.20
C ASP A 99 -17.18 1.65 -14.53
N ALA A 100 -17.36 0.60 -15.34
CA ALA A 100 -16.76 0.52 -16.65
C ALA A 100 -17.14 1.78 -17.45
N GLY A 101 -16.15 2.63 -17.73
CA GLY A 101 -16.35 3.93 -18.38
C GLY A 101 -16.13 5.17 -17.48
N ARG A 102 -15.75 5.02 -16.21
CA ARG A 102 -15.36 6.16 -15.35
C ARG A 102 -14.18 6.95 -15.91
N LEU A 103 -13.28 6.28 -16.62
CA LEU A 103 -12.16 6.89 -17.33
C LEU A 103 -12.31 6.65 -18.83
N THR A 104 -12.35 7.73 -19.59
CA THR A 104 -12.34 7.67 -21.06
C THR A 104 -10.96 7.27 -21.58
N SER A 105 -10.87 6.86 -22.85
CA SER A 105 -9.57 6.58 -23.47
C SER A 105 -8.67 7.82 -23.45
N GLU A 106 -9.25 9.00 -23.59
CA GLU A 106 -8.59 10.29 -23.49
C GLU A 106 -8.06 10.55 -22.06
N ASP A 107 -8.85 10.24 -21.02
CA ASP A 107 -8.41 10.36 -19.63
C ASP A 107 -7.23 9.44 -19.33
N ILE A 108 -7.31 8.20 -19.79
CA ILE A 108 -6.24 7.20 -19.63
C ILE A 108 -4.96 7.68 -20.32
N GLN A 109 -5.07 8.24 -21.53
CA GLN A 109 -3.91 8.76 -22.25
C GLN A 109 -3.33 10.01 -21.57
N ARG A 110 -4.19 10.90 -21.03
CA ARG A 110 -3.76 12.05 -20.24
C ARG A 110 -2.98 11.61 -19.01
N MET A 111 -3.49 10.65 -18.25
CA MET A 111 -2.81 10.11 -17.07
C MET A 111 -1.44 9.51 -17.41
N LEU A 112 -1.33 8.78 -18.52
CA LEU A 112 -0.05 8.26 -19.01
C LEU A 112 0.93 9.37 -19.37
N ASN A 113 0.47 10.38 -20.11
CA ASN A 113 1.29 11.49 -20.52
C ASN A 113 1.78 12.30 -19.31
N GLU A 114 0.91 12.49 -18.31
CA GLU A 114 1.27 13.12 -17.04
C GLU A 114 2.30 12.28 -16.28
N ALA A 115 2.08 10.98 -16.12
CA ALA A 115 3.06 10.10 -15.47
C ALA A 115 4.43 10.11 -16.18
N ALA A 116 4.44 10.13 -17.51
CA ALA A 116 5.67 10.26 -18.29
C ALA A 116 6.35 11.63 -18.10
N LYS A 117 5.56 12.72 -18.13
CA LYS A 117 6.06 14.09 -17.95
C LYS A 117 6.67 14.31 -16.57
N PHE A 118 6.04 13.77 -15.52
CA PHE A 118 6.47 13.97 -14.14
C PHE A 118 7.43 12.89 -13.64
N LYS A 119 7.85 11.95 -14.48
CA LYS A 119 8.71 10.81 -14.10
C LYS A 119 9.99 11.23 -13.35
N GLU A 120 10.66 12.30 -13.80
CA GLU A 120 11.90 12.75 -13.14
C GLU A 120 11.63 13.37 -11.76
N GLU A 121 10.55 14.15 -11.64
CA GLU A 121 10.11 14.72 -10.37
C GLU A 121 9.68 13.63 -9.39
N ASP A 122 8.88 12.68 -9.87
CA ASP A 122 8.44 11.51 -9.11
C ASP A 122 9.63 10.71 -8.58
N LYS A 123 10.66 10.50 -9.41
CA LYS A 123 11.90 9.83 -9.00
C LYS A 123 12.62 10.58 -7.87
N LYS A 124 12.80 11.90 -8.00
CA LYS A 124 13.44 12.73 -6.95
C LYS A 124 12.66 12.68 -5.64
N ASN A 125 11.34 12.70 -5.75
CA ASN A 125 10.44 12.63 -4.60
C ASN A 125 10.48 11.25 -3.92
N GLU A 126 10.52 10.17 -4.70
CA GLU A 126 10.68 8.80 -4.22
C GLU A 126 12.00 8.63 -3.46
N GLU A 127 13.12 9.06 -4.06
CA GLU A 127 14.45 9.05 -3.44
C GLU A 127 14.46 9.81 -2.11
N ARG A 128 13.83 11.00 -2.07
CA ARG A 128 13.72 11.80 -0.85
C ARG A 128 12.93 11.09 0.24
N ILE A 129 11.82 10.44 -0.10
CA ILE A 129 11.00 9.72 0.87
C ILE A 129 11.74 8.46 1.34
N ALA A 130 12.37 7.72 0.43
CA ALA A 130 13.16 6.53 0.76
C ALA A 130 14.28 6.88 1.75
N ALA A 131 15.06 7.94 1.49
CA ALA A 131 16.11 8.40 2.40
C ALA A 131 15.56 8.82 3.78
N ARG A 132 14.39 9.47 3.80
CA ARG A 132 13.72 9.85 5.05
C ARG A 132 13.28 8.61 5.84
N ASP A 133 12.70 7.64 5.17
CA ASP A 133 12.16 6.44 5.81
C ASP A 133 13.29 5.50 6.26
N GLU A 134 14.40 5.42 5.51
CA GLU A 134 15.65 4.77 5.93
C GLU A 134 16.23 5.42 7.21
N LEU A 135 16.32 6.75 7.24
CA LEU A 135 16.79 7.47 8.43
C LEU A 135 15.88 7.21 9.65
N ARG A 136 14.56 7.20 9.44
CA ARG A 136 13.58 6.87 10.51
C ARG A 136 13.75 5.44 11.01
N GLN A 137 14.01 4.50 10.11
CA GLN A 137 14.30 3.13 10.49
C GLN A 137 15.58 3.05 11.31
N TYR A 138 16.65 3.73 10.87
CA TYR A 138 17.92 3.79 11.57
C TYR A 138 17.81 4.38 12.98
N ILE A 139 17.10 5.51 13.13
CA ILE A 139 16.87 6.15 14.43
C ILE A 139 16.15 5.19 15.37
N TYR A 140 15.10 4.53 14.90
CA TYR A 140 14.35 3.57 15.72
C TYR A 140 15.19 2.38 16.15
N THR A 141 15.95 1.79 15.23
CA THR A 141 16.86 0.68 15.58
C THR A 141 17.89 1.13 16.61
N THR A 142 18.47 2.32 16.44
CA THR A 142 19.45 2.88 17.40
C THR A 142 18.83 3.14 18.77
N GLN A 143 17.61 3.69 18.81
CA GLN A 143 16.86 3.88 20.07
C GLN A 143 16.57 2.55 20.76
N GLY A 144 16.18 1.51 20.00
CA GLY A 144 16.00 0.16 20.52
C GLY A 144 17.29 -0.41 21.11
N THR A 145 18.43 -0.22 20.44
CA THR A 145 19.74 -0.64 20.94
C THR A 145 20.15 0.11 22.21
N LEU A 146 19.90 1.42 22.29
CA LEU A 146 20.24 2.23 23.47
C LEU A 146 19.32 1.96 24.67
N ALA A 147 18.08 1.53 24.42
CA ALA A 147 17.13 1.16 25.46
C ALA A 147 17.33 -0.27 25.98
N ASP A 148 18.27 -1.04 25.41
CA ASP A 148 18.59 -2.40 25.85
C ASP A 148 19.32 -2.38 27.21
N PRO A 149 18.72 -2.93 28.29
CA PRO A 149 19.32 -2.97 29.63
C PRO A 149 20.64 -3.76 29.69
N LEU A 150 20.95 -4.58 28.69
CA LEU A 150 22.22 -5.32 28.61
C LEU A 150 23.40 -4.44 28.17
N LEU A 151 23.14 -3.24 27.63
CA LEU A 151 24.16 -2.25 27.24
C LEU A 151 24.40 -1.17 28.30
N SER A 152 23.53 -1.06 29.31
CA SER A 152 23.79 -0.25 30.51
C SER A 152 24.67 -1.04 31.48
N LEU A 153 25.99 -1.01 31.25
CA LEU A 153 27.01 -1.40 32.23
C LEU A 153 27.17 -0.34 33.31
#